data_AF-A0A1Y2MFP8-F1
#
_entry.id   AF-A0A1Y2MFP8-F1
#
_cell.length_a   1.000
_cell.length_b   1.000
_cell.length_c   1.000
_cell.angle_alpha   90.00
_cell.angle_beta   90.00
_cell.angle_gamma   90.00
#
_symmetry.space_group_name_H-M   'P 1'
#
loop_
_entity.id
_entity.type
_entity.pdbx_description
1 polymer ?
#
loop_
_entity_poly.entity_id
_entity_poly.type
_entity_poly.pdbx_seq_one_letter_code
_entity_poly.pdbx_strand_id
1 'polypeptide(L)'
;MERTALRGYELANTVNFTRGCVQPGWPTRASGRCCGALCCPLSAASACSVLCSPLGGARAPVQSNPRPDVAMCIHPLLGLSQVQASSCACNAFAKRTLPPAGAHGARQTSKLGSLAPHPQLQSLYRSPCRWYPVRVAQASVVCPPKCSCSWTNTFATSRASTRCVPFPSSCTSPPNHRRADPLQRKDELEYWLTEHLRLNGLYWGLTALHLLGHPDALPRDEVLDFVCSCLHESGGFGAAPGHDAHMLYTVSAVQILATLDAFEEFEERVADGRQKVGKFIADLQDPETGTFSGDEWGERDTRFLYGAMNALSLMGLLDLIDVEKAVQHVHSCANFDGGYGTSPGAESHSGQVFTCVGALTIAGRLDLVDQEKLGAWLSERQLKNGGLNGRPEKKEDVCYSWWVMSSMAMLNKLHWIDGQKLTQFILQCQDPELGGLADRPGDMVDVFHTVFGIAGLSLLKYPGLEEVDPVYCMPMSVTKRCLGK
;
A
#
# COMPACT_ATOMS: atom_id res chain seq x y z
N MET A 1 -31.43 33.03 -7.66
CA MET A 1 -31.82 32.98 -6.24
C MET A 1 -32.46 31.61 -6.05
N GLU A 2 -32.05 30.75 -5.13
CA GLU A 2 -31.06 30.90 -4.03
C GLU A 2 -29.91 29.88 -4.18
N ARG A 3 -28.75 30.15 -3.55
CA ARG A 3 -27.56 29.27 -3.51
C ARG A 3 -26.90 29.32 -2.12
N THR A 4 -27.63 28.92 -1.06
CA THR A 4 -27.11 28.94 0.33
C THR A 4 -27.91 27.98 1.23
N ALA A 5 -27.70 26.66 1.10
CA ALA A 5 -28.34 25.66 1.98
C ALA A 5 -27.55 24.35 2.23
N LEU A 6 -26.48 24.08 1.47
CA LEU A 6 -25.63 22.89 1.68
C LEU A 6 -24.16 23.34 1.82
N ARG A 7 -23.72 23.51 3.07
CA ARG A 7 -22.31 23.63 3.47
C ARG A 7 -22.13 22.93 4.81
N GLY A 8 -21.27 21.92 4.86
CA GLY A 8 -20.82 21.31 6.12
C GLY A 8 -21.16 19.84 6.34
N TYR A 9 -20.93 18.96 5.36
CA TYR A 9 -20.86 17.50 5.59
C TYR A 9 -19.70 16.75 4.90
N GLU A 10 -18.78 17.46 4.21
CA GLU A 10 -17.67 16.88 3.43
C GLU A 10 -16.31 16.95 4.16
N LEU A 11 -16.28 16.64 5.46
CA LEU A 11 -15.06 16.71 6.29
C LEU A 11 -14.83 15.46 7.16
N ALA A 12 -15.39 14.32 6.75
CA ALA A 12 -15.29 13.05 7.49
C ALA A 12 -14.07 12.19 7.09
N ASN A 13 -13.65 12.20 5.82
CA ASN A 13 -12.75 11.19 5.25
C ASN A 13 -11.25 11.38 5.58
N THR A 14 -10.86 12.40 6.36
CA THR A 14 -9.49 12.55 6.89
C THR A 14 -9.31 11.99 8.31
N VAL A 15 -10.38 11.61 9.01
CA VAL A 15 -10.37 11.34 10.46
C VAL A 15 -9.94 9.91 10.79
N ASN A 16 -8.68 9.58 10.46
CA ASN A 16 -7.87 8.64 11.25
C ASN A 16 -6.36 8.80 11.04
N PHE A 17 -5.89 9.42 9.95
CA PHE A 17 -4.46 9.53 9.65
C PHE A 17 -3.81 10.86 10.06
N THR A 18 -4.59 11.94 10.26
CA THR A 18 -4.07 13.27 10.63
C THR A 18 -4.40 13.66 12.08
N ARG A 19 -3.44 13.52 13.00
CA ARG A 19 -3.36 14.26 14.28
C ARG A 19 -1.95 14.73 14.56
N GLY A 20 -1.51 15.76 13.82
CA GLY A 20 -0.38 16.62 14.21
C GLY A 20 -0.87 17.74 15.12
N CYS A 21 -0.11 18.07 16.17
CA CYS A 21 -0.49 19.14 17.10
C CYS A 21 -0.13 20.52 16.55
N VAL A 22 -1.13 21.38 16.32
CA VAL A 22 -0.96 22.81 16.06
C VAL A 22 -1.66 23.59 17.17
N GLN A 23 -0.95 24.52 17.82
CA GLN A 23 -1.54 25.40 18.82
C GLN A 23 -2.22 26.62 18.17
N PRO A 24 -3.38 27.09 18.68
CA PRO A 24 -4.13 28.18 18.06
C PRO A 24 -3.51 29.56 18.36
N GLY A 25 -3.26 30.33 17.29
CA GLY A 25 -2.88 31.75 17.37
C GLY A 25 -4.08 32.68 17.60
N TRP A 26 -3.78 33.91 18.04
CA TRP A 26 -4.78 34.96 18.28
C TRP A 26 -5.24 35.66 16.99
N PRO A 27 -6.45 36.28 16.95
CA PRO A 27 -7.07 36.73 15.71
C PRO A 27 -6.61 38.12 15.25
N THR A 28 -6.47 38.30 13.94
CA THR A 28 -6.33 39.60 13.27
C THR A 28 -7.63 40.02 12.57
N ARG A 29 -7.95 41.32 12.61
CA ARG A 29 -9.10 41.92 11.90
C ARG A 29 -8.68 42.46 10.53
N ALA A 30 -9.67 42.63 9.66
CA ALA A 30 -9.50 43.06 8.27
C ALA A 30 -9.31 44.58 8.08
N SER A 31 -9.29 45.00 6.81
CA SER A 31 -8.95 46.34 6.24
C SER A 31 -7.43 46.62 6.14
N GLY A 32 -6.94 47.37 5.15
CA GLY A 32 -7.64 48.06 4.05
C GLY A 32 -6.73 48.35 2.83
N ARG A 33 -7.29 49.02 1.82
CA ARG A 33 -6.59 49.33 0.54
C ARG A 33 -5.50 50.39 0.72
N CYS A 34 -4.42 50.30 -0.06
CA CYS A 34 -3.99 51.40 -0.96
C CYS A 34 -2.85 50.99 -1.91
N CYS A 35 -2.61 51.83 -2.93
CA CYS A 35 -1.58 51.67 -3.96
C CYS A 35 -0.22 52.27 -3.52
N GLY A 36 0.89 51.87 -4.14
CA GLY A 36 2.18 52.57 -3.92
C GLY A 36 3.39 51.95 -4.62
N ALA A 37 3.86 52.60 -5.66
CA ALA A 37 4.92 52.17 -6.58
C ALA A 37 6.36 52.19 -6.03
N LEU A 38 7.23 51.46 -6.75
CA LEU A 38 8.65 51.76 -7.06
C LEU A 38 9.80 51.51 -6.04
N CYS A 39 10.96 51.21 -6.65
CA CYS A 39 12.34 51.32 -6.17
C CYS A 39 12.89 50.40 -5.06
N CYS A 40 13.69 49.42 -5.51
CA CYS A 40 14.95 48.97 -4.88
C CYS A 40 16.06 50.05 -5.11
N PRO A 41 17.33 49.97 -4.62
CA PRO A 41 17.99 48.90 -3.85
C PRO A 41 19.02 49.34 -2.74
N LEU A 42 19.79 48.36 -2.23
CA LEU A 42 21.20 48.41 -1.75
C LEU A 42 21.62 48.80 -0.29
N SER A 43 22.79 48.21 0.07
CA SER A 43 23.82 48.56 1.09
C SER A 43 23.56 48.50 2.62
N ALA A 44 23.89 47.34 3.20
CA ALA A 44 25.07 47.09 4.08
C ALA A 44 25.43 47.99 5.32
N ALA A 45 25.45 47.30 6.48
CA ALA A 45 26.57 47.18 7.46
C ALA A 45 26.72 48.12 8.71
N SER A 46 27.19 47.47 9.80
CA SER A 46 27.84 47.98 11.02
C SER A 46 27.04 48.77 12.07
N ALA A 47 27.44 48.84 13.36
CA ALA A 47 28.18 47.94 14.27
C ALA A 47 28.24 48.55 15.71
N CYS A 48 28.34 47.71 16.76
CA CYS A 48 28.95 47.91 18.11
C CYS A 48 28.14 47.14 19.20
N SER A 49 28.64 46.33 20.16
CA SER A 49 29.96 45.86 20.66
C SER A 49 30.42 46.39 22.04
N VAL A 50 30.35 45.54 23.07
CA VAL A 50 31.17 45.53 24.31
C VAL A 50 31.30 44.03 24.70
N LEU A 51 32.42 43.32 24.62
CA LEU A 51 33.77 43.42 25.24
C LEU A 51 33.89 42.98 26.71
N CYS A 52 34.59 41.85 26.94
CA CYS A 52 35.62 41.74 27.99
C CYS A 52 36.54 40.50 27.80
N SER A 53 37.84 40.69 28.00
CA SER A 53 38.91 39.68 28.14
C SER A 53 39.86 40.17 29.25
N PRO A 54 40.90 39.43 29.71
CA PRO A 54 42.20 39.47 28.99
C PRO A 54 43.24 38.32 29.26
N LEU A 55 44.38 38.41 28.54
CA LEU A 55 45.71 37.78 28.73
C LEU A 55 45.89 36.27 28.42
N GLY A 56 46.99 35.82 27.81
CA GLY A 56 48.11 36.55 27.17
C GLY A 56 49.36 35.68 26.91
N GLY A 57 50.26 36.10 26.01
CA GLY A 57 51.59 35.50 25.77
C GLY A 57 51.86 35.05 24.31
N ALA A 58 53.10 35.23 23.80
CA ALA A 58 53.44 34.97 22.39
C ALA A 58 54.95 34.70 22.14
N ARG A 59 55.29 34.00 21.03
CA ARG A 59 56.52 34.14 20.22
C ARG A 59 56.53 33.25 18.95
N ALA A 60 57.31 33.62 17.94
CA ALA A 60 57.65 32.87 16.71
C ALA A 60 59.15 33.13 16.37
N PRO A 61 59.79 32.46 15.38
CA PRO A 61 59.70 32.93 13.97
C PRO A 61 59.92 31.89 12.82
N VAL A 62 59.58 32.33 11.58
CA VAL A 62 60.26 32.23 10.24
C VAL A 62 61.37 31.15 10.06
N GLN A 63 61.47 30.34 8.98
CA GLN A 63 61.30 30.54 7.51
C GLN A 63 60.72 29.24 6.83
N SER A 64 60.62 28.95 5.51
CA SER A 64 61.15 29.50 4.24
C SER A 64 60.22 29.20 3.00
N ASN A 65 60.73 29.21 1.75
CA ASN A 65 60.01 29.01 0.47
C ASN A 65 61.02 28.61 -0.67
N PRO A 66 60.65 28.11 -1.89
CA PRO A 66 59.84 28.82 -2.90
C PRO A 66 58.94 27.99 -3.86
N ARG A 67 58.34 28.69 -4.85
CA ARG A 67 57.50 28.27 -6.02
C ARG A 67 58.31 28.35 -7.36
N PRO A 68 57.83 28.13 -8.63
CA PRO A 68 56.44 28.31 -9.17
C PRO A 68 55.90 27.44 -10.37
N ASP A 69 54.56 27.41 -10.48
CA ASP A 69 53.60 27.68 -11.59
C ASP A 69 53.81 27.31 -13.12
N VAL A 70 52.66 27.29 -13.85
CA VAL A 70 52.42 27.51 -15.33
C VAL A 70 52.12 26.31 -16.30
N ALA A 71 50.85 25.87 -16.30
CA ALA A 71 49.80 25.98 -17.37
C ALA A 71 49.81 25.29 -18.79
N MET A 72 48.56 25.18 -19.31
CA MET A 72 48.04 25.16 -20.72
C MET A 72 47.83 23.87 -21.56
N CYS A 73 46.53 23.56 -21.78
CA CYS A 73 45.82 23.32 -23.07
C CYS A 73 46.26 22.24 -24.10
N ILE A 74 45.27 21.49 -24.64
CA ILE A 74 44.74 21.61 -26.03
C ILE A 74 43.62 20.56 -26.29
N HIS A 75 42.61 20.95 -27.07
CA HIS A 75 41.59 20.10 -27.74
C HIS A 75 41.71 20.41 -29.25
N PRO A 76 41.47 19.49 -30.21
CA PRO A 76 40.12 19.42 -30.79
C PRO A 76 39.70 18.13 -31.60
N LEU A 77 38.38 17.98 -31.78
CA LEU A 77 37.63 17.64 -33.02
C LEU A 77 37.77 16.33 -33.86
N LEU A 78 36.61 15.96 -34.42
CA LEU A 78 36.29 15.25 -35.68
C LEU A 78 36.40 13.70 -35.79
N GLY A 79 35.37 13.10 -36.42
CA GLY A 79 35.34 11.68 -36.84
C GLY A 79 33.92 11.13 -37.09
N LEU A 80 33.44 11.15 -38.33
CA LEU A 80 32.16 10.55 -38.76
C LEU A 80 32.36 9.13 -39.30
N SER A 81 31.43 8.19 -39.01
CA SER A 81 30.91 7.23 -40.01
C SER A 81 29.81 6.30 -39.45
N GLN A 82 28.88 5.90 -40.33
CA GLN A 82 27.95 4.78 -40.12
C GLN A 82 28.60 3.46 -40.61
N VAL A 83 28.04 2.30 -40.24
CA VAL A 83 27.62 1.21 -41.17
C VAL A 83 26.91 0.08 -40.39
N GLN A 84 26.12 -0.73 -41.10
CA GLN A 84 25.17 -1.73 -40.57
C GLN A 84 25.77 -3.13 -40.40
N ALA A 85 25.10 -3.97 -39.60
CA ALA A 85 24.96 -5.43 -39.73
C ALA A 85 26.24 -6.31 -39.69
N SER A 86 26.23 -7.50 -39.08
CA SER A 86 25.30 -8.58 -39.42
C SER A 86 25.36 -9.75 -38.42
N SER A 87 24.49 -10.74 -38.64
CA SER A 87 24.33 -11.93 -37.80
C SER A 87 25.51 -12.90 -37.84
N CYS A 88 25.67 -13.68 -36.77
CA CYS A 88 26.27 -15.00 -36.88
C CYS A 88 25.52 -15.98 -35.96
N ALA A 89 24.78 -16.90 -36.56
CA ALA A 89 24.21 -18.07 -35.89
C ALA A 89 25.03 -19.30 -36.27
N CYS A 90 25.35 -20.15 -35.30
CA CYS A 90 25.89 -21.49 -35.55
C CYS A 90 25.09 -22.51 -34.73
N ASN A 91 24.93 -23.71 -35.29
CA ASN A 91 23.86 -24.63 -34.92
C ASN A 91 24.37 -26.08 -34.87
N ALA A 92 23.70 -26.91 -34.06
CA ALA A 92 23.80 -28.36 -33.97
C ALA A 92 25.17 -28.98 -33.59
N PHE A 93 25.12 -29.93 -32.64
CA PHE A 93 25.12 -31.35 -33.04
C PHE A 93 24.51 -32.24 -31.94
N ALA A 94 23.84 -33.32 -32.35
CA ALA A 94 23.25 -34.31 -31.45
C ALA A 94 23.77 -35.72 -31.76
N LYS A 95 23.83 -36.60 -30.76
CA LYS A 95 23.97 -38.06 -30.93
C LYS A 95 23.33 -38.81 -29.75
N ARG A 96 22.71 -39.96 -30.05
CA ARG A 96 22.06 -40.88 -29.09
C ARG A 96 22.94 -42.11 -28.85
N THR A 97 22.89 -42.68 -27.65
CA THR A 97 23.17 -44.10 -27.37
C THR A 97 22.44 -44.58 -26.10
N LEU A 98 22.03 -45.84 -26.08
CA LEU A 98 21.36 -46.61 -25.01
C LEU A 98 21.59 -48.11 -25.31
N PRO A 99 21.37 -49.05 -24.36
CA PRO A 99 21.77 -49.11 -22.95
C PRO A 99 22.66 -50.36 -22.70
N PRO A 100 22.78 -50.87 -21.46
CA PRO A 100 22.03 -52.12 -21.15
C PRO A 100 21.44 -52.19 -19.72
N ALA A 101 20.68 -53.25 -19.44
CA ALA A 101 20.09 -53.59 -18.13
C ALA A 101 21.08 -54.40 -17.25
N GLY A 102 20.86 -54.65 -15.95
CA GLY A 102 19.78 -54.25 -15.01
C GLY A 102 19.70 -55.21 -13.79
N ALA A 103 19.08 -54.79 -12.67
CA ALA A 103 18.91 -55.62 -11.46
C ALA A 103 17.68 -55.18 -10.61
N HIS A 104 17.27 -56.02 -9.64
CA HIS A 104 15.98 -55.92 -8.92
C HIS A 104 16.01 -55.19 -7.56
N GLY A 105 14.84 -54.65 -7.18
CA GLY A 105 14.46 -54.36 -5.79
C GLY A 105 14.61 -52.88 -5.35
N ALA A 106 13.65 -52.26 -4.67
CA ALA A 106 12.28 -52.68 -4.33
C ALA A 106 11.34 -51.45 -4.26
N ARG A 107 10.02 -51.63 -4.46
CA ARG A 107 9.03 -50.55 -4.31
C ARG A 107 8.68 -50.34 -2.83
N GLN A 108 8.96 -49.15 -2.30
CA GLN A 108 8.17 -48.58 -1.21
C GLN A 108 7.30 -47.44 -1.77
N THR A 109 5.98 -47.60 -1.67
CA THR A 109 5.01 -46.55 -2.00
C THR A 109 4.69 -45.75 -0.74
N SER A 110 5.43 -44.68 -0.49
CA SER A 110 5.02 -43.68 0.50
C SER A 110 3.75 -42.96 0.02
N LYS A 111 2.68 -43.06 0.80
CA LYS A 111 1.45 -42.30 0.55
C LYS A 111 1.76 -40.82 0.80
N LEU A 112 1.61 -39.96 -0.22
CA LEU A 112 1.34 -38.55 0.07
C LEU A 112 -0.06 -38.50 0.68
N GLY A 113 -0.13 -38.28 1.99
CA GLY A 113 -1.38 -37.87 2.63
C GLY A 113 -1.68 -36.44 2.22
N SER A 114 -2.89 -36.19 1.71
CA SER A 114 -3.38 -34.85 1.48
C SER A 114 -3.43 -34.09 2.81
N LEU A 115 -2.58 -33.08 2.96
CA LEU A 115 -2.66 -32.14 4.07
C LEU A 115 -3.95 -31.33 3.93
N ALA A 116 -4.95 -31.66 4.74
CA ALA A 116 -6.16 -30.86 4.86
C ALA A 116 -5.80 -29.47 5.45
N PRO A 117 -6.43 -28.37 4.98
CA PRO A 117 -6.10 -27.03 5.43
C PRO A 117 -6.36 -26.86 6.93
N HIS A 118 -5.46 -26.13 7.60
CA HIS A 118 -5.47 -25.93 9.05
C HIS A 118 -6.82 -25.38 9.53
N PRO A 119 -7.42 -25.92 10.62
CA PRO A 119 -8.81 -25.63 10.98
C PRO A 119 -9.13 -24.16 11.28
N GLN A 120 -8.12 -23.32 11.51
CA GLN A 120 -8.31 -21.88 11.75
C GLN A 120 -8.81 -21.11 10.52
N LEU A 121 -8.38 -21.43 9.29
CA LEU A 121 -8.91 -20.74 8.10
C LEU A 121 -10.34 -21.19 7.74
N GLN A 122 -10.86 -22.28 8.34
CA GLN A 122 -12.19 -22.83 8.03
C GLN A 122 -13.36 -22.01 8.59
N SER A 123 -13.11 -20.92 9.33
CA SER A 123 -14.14 -19.93 9.71
C SER A 123 -14.34 -18.84 8.66
N LEU A 124 -13.33 -18.52 7.82
CA LEU A 124 -13.41 -17.47 6.80
C LEU A 124 -14.52 -17.73 5.76
N TYR A 125 -14.90 -18.99 5.55
CA TYR A 125 -15.90 -19.41 4.56
C TYR A 125 -17.33 -19.45 5.10
N ARG A 126 -17.60 -19.00 6.34
CA ARG A 126 -18.88 -19.28 7.05
C ARG A 126 -20.01 -18.28 6.81
N SER A 127 -19.77 -17.17 6.13
CA SER A 127 -20.81 -16.25 5.64
C SER A 127 -20.27 -15.35 4.53
N PRO A 128 -21.13 -14.86 3.62
CA PRO A 128 -20.76 -13.74 2.75
C PRO A 128 -20.42 -12.50 3.59
N CYS A 129 -19.42 -11.74 3.17
CA CYS A 129 -18.92 -10.59 3.91
C CYS A 129 -20.03 -9.58 4.23
N ARG A 130 -20.22 -9.29 5.51
CA ARG A 130 -21.10 -8.19 5.95
C ARG A 130 -20.36 -6.87 5.83
N TRP A 131 -20.94 -5.94 5.08
CA TRP A 131 -20.58 -4.53 5.17
C TRP A 131 -20.97 -4.00 6.55
N TYR A 132 -20.00 -3.89 7.46
CA TYR A 132 -20.14 -3.22 8.74
C TYR A 132 -19.67 -1.76 8.60
N PRO A 133 -20.47 -0.76 9.02
CA PRO A 133 -20.01 0.63 9.01
C PRO A 133 -18.93 0.85 10.07
N VAL A 134 -17.86 1.54 9.69
CA VAL A 134 -16.78 1.93 10.61
C VAL A 134 -17.36 2.88 11.67
N ARG A 135 -17.54 2.40 12.90
CA ARG A 135 -17.90 3.26 14.03
C ARG A 135 -16.70 4.09 14.44
N VAL A 136 -16.63 5.33 13.95
CA VAL A 136 -15.67 6.34 14.41
C VAL A 136 -15.96 6.69 15.88
N ALA A 137 -15.39 5.91 16.80
CA ALA A 137 -15.47 6.14 18.23
C ALA A 137 -14.67 7.40 18.57
N GLN A 138 -15.36 8.51 18.82
CA GLN A 138 -14.72 9.77 19.22
C GLN A 138 -13.95 9.59 20.53
N ALA A 139 -12.62 9.58 20.44
CA ALA A 139 -11.72 9.47 21.59
C ALA A 139 -11.72 10.76 22.43
N SER A 140 -12.76 10.91 23.26
CA SER A 140 -13.12 12.17 23.94
C SER A 140 -13.63 12.00 25.39
N VAL A 141 -13.10 11.03 26.17
CA VAL A 141 -13.19 11.06 27.64
C VAL A 141 -11.86 10.69 28.27
N VAL A 142 -11.30 11.60 29.08
CA VAL A 142 -10.23 11.31 30.04
C VAL A 142 -10.88 10.99 31.39
N CYS A 143 -10.65 9.79 31.93
CA CYS A 143 -10.99 9.47 33.32
C CYS A 143 -9.72 9.15 34.13
N PRO A 144 -9.54 9.75 35.32
CA PRO A 144 -8.41 9.48 36.21
C PRO A 144 -8.55 8.11 36.94
N PRO A 145 -7.49 7.60 37.59
CA PRO A 145 -7.36 6.17 37.85
C PRO A 145 -7.82 5.71 39.25
N LYS A 146 -8.02 4.39 39.34
CA LYS A 146 -8.24 3.56 40.55
C LYS A 146 -9.57 3.73 41.27
N CYS A 147 -10.34 2.64 41.29
CA CYS A 147 -10.93 2.15 42.53
C CYS A 147 -10.82 0.62 42.56
N SER A 148 -10.50 0.06 43.73
CA SER A 148 -10.26 -1.38 43.92
C SER A 148 -11.49 -2.08 44.48
N CYS A 149 -11.89 -3.22 43.91
CA CYS A 149 -12.76 -4.18 44.58
C CYS A 149 -12.26 -5.61 44.32
N SER A 150 -11.88 -6.30 45.40
CA SER A 150 -11.48 -7.70 45.40
C SER A 150 -12.69 -8.63 45.55
N TRP A 151 -12.76 -9.69 44.76
CA TRP A 151 -13.50 -10.91 45.11
C TRP A 151 -12.65 -12.14 44.79
N THR A 152 -12.85 -13.21 45.56
CA THR A 152 -11.85 -14.27 45.78
C THR A 152 -12.22 -15.61 45.17
N ASN A 153 -11.19 -16.33 44.70
CA ASN A 153 -11.05 -17.79 44.63
C ASN A 153 -12.31 -18.68 44.53
N THR A 154 -12.35 -19.47 43.46
CA THR A 154 -12.37 -20.94 43.64
C THR A 154 -11.51 -21.65 42.59
N PHE A 155 -10.67 -22.58 43.04
CA PHE A 155 -10.01 -23.56 42.16
C PHE A 155 -10.95 -24.75 41.92
N ALA A 156 -10.98 -25.26 40.69
CA ALA A 156 -11.47 -26.61 40.39
C ALA A 156 -10.68 -27.22 39.23
N THR A 157 -9.91 -28.28 39.51
CA THR A 157 -9.16 -29.02 38.49
C THR A 157 -9.93 -30.26 38.02
N SER A 158 -9.94 -30.51 36.72
CA SER A 158 -10.23 -31.85 36.18
C SER A 158 -9.40 -32.11 34.92
N ARG A 159 -9.21 -33.38 34.55
CA ARG A 159 -8.25 -33.81 33.53
C ARG A 159 -8.90 -34.03 32.16
N ALA A 160 -8.07 -34.02 31.13
CA ALA A 160 -8.47 -34.26 29.75
C ALA A 160 -9.20 -35.61 29.54
N SER A 161 -10.13 -35.62 28.59
CA SER A 161 -10.74 -36.81 28.00
C SER A 161 -10.83 -36.60 26.49
N THR A 162 -9.83 -37.09 25.75
CA THR A 162 -9.84 -37.07 24.29
C THR A 162 -10.96 -37.97 23.76
N ARG A 163 -11.93 -37.39 23.04
CA ARG A 163 -12.88 -38.15 22.22
C ARG A 163 -12.97 -37.53 20.84
N CYS A 164 -12.49 -38.26 19.83
CA CYS A 164 -12.76 -37.94 18.44
C CYS A 164 -14.26 -38.17 18.19
N VAL A 165 -14.97 -37.15 17.69
CA VAL A 165 -16.36 -37.27 17.24
C VAL A 165 -16.33 -37.43 15.71
N PRO A 166 -17.02 -38.45 15.13
CA PRO A 166 -17.03 -38.64 13.68
C PRO A 166 -17.72 -37.50 12.90
N PHE A 167 -17.32 -37.34 11.63
CA PHE A 167 -17.94 -36.42 10.68
C PHE A 167 -19.42 -36.75 10.42
N PRO A 168 -20.33 -35.76 10.42
CA PRO A 168 -21.58 -35.81 9.67
C PRO A 168 -21.31 -35.38 8.22
N SER A 169 -21.24 -36.33 7.29
CA SER A 169 -20.91 -36.08 5.87
C SER A 169 -22.11 -35.56 5.05
N SER A 170 -22.77 -34.49 5.51
CA SER A 170 -23.82 -33.78 4.75
C SER A 170 -24.23 -32.44 5.40
N CYS A 171 -23.56 -31.34 5.06
CA CYS A 171 -24.02 -29.98 5.40
C CYS A 171 -24.87 -29.40 4.25
N THR A 172 -26.04 -29.97 4.01
CA THR A 172 -27.07 -29.34 3.17
C THR A 172 -27.77 -28.24 3.98
N SER A 173 -27.39 -26.99 3.75
CA SER A 173 -28.03 -25.82 4.37
C SER A 173 -29.54 -25.78 4.09
N PRO A 174 -30.40 -25.47 5.09
CA PRO A 174 -31.84 -25.34 4.85
C PRO A 174 -32.13 -24.12 3.96
N PRO A 175 -33.04 -24.19 2.95
CA PRO A 175 -33.11 -23.17 1.89
C PRO A 175 -33.65 -21.78 2.27
N ASN A 176 -34.11 -21.58 3.51
CA ASN A 176 -35.11 -20.55 3.84
C ASN A 176 -34.58 -19.26 4.48
N HIS A 177 -33.29 -18.95 4.36
CA HIS A 177 -32.77 -17.61 4.68
C HIS A 177 -31.82 -17.08 3.59
N ARG A 178 -32.37 -16.80 2.40
CA ARG A 178 -31.86 -15.67 1.59
C ARG A 178 -32.09 -14.38 2.40
N ARG A 179 -31.08 -13.97 3.17
CA ARG A 179 -30.99 -12.58 3.66
C ARG A 179 -30.88 -11.69 2.42
N ALA A 180 -31.60 -10.57 2.41
CA ALA A 180 -31.54 -9.63 1.30
C ALA A 180 -30.10 -9.15 1.08
N ASP A 181 -29.72 -8.99 -0.18
CA ASP A 181 -28.46 -8.39 -0.60
C ASP A 181 -28.28 -7.00 0.07
N PRO A 182 -27.16 -6.73 0.76
CA PRO A 182 -26.86 -5.43 1.33
C PRO A 182 -27.03 -4.26 0.35
N LEU A 183 -26.76 -4.46 -0.95
CA LEU A 183 -26.88 -3.41 -1.98
C LEU A 183 -28.34 -3.06 -2.35
N GLN A 184 -29.31 -3.84 -1.88
CA GLN A 184 -30.75 -3.59 -2.08
C GLN A 184 -31.42 -2.89 -0.89
N ARG A 185 -30.73 -2.76 0.26
CA ARG A 185 -31.24 -2.15 1.51
C ARG A 185 -31.12 -0.62 1.49
N LYS A 186 -31.59 0.00 0.40
CA LYS A 186 -31.44 1.45 0.10
C LYS A 186 -32.28 2.36 1.01
N ASP A 187 -33.16 1.76 1.81
CA ASP A 187 -33.94 2.36 2.89
C ASP A 187 -33.16 2.50 4.21
N GLU A 188 -31.98 1.89 4.34
CA GLU A 188 -31.19 1.89 5.58
C GLU A 188 -30.04 2.91 5.56
N LEU A 189 -29.78 3.53 6.72
CA LEU A 189 -28.72 4.53 6.87
C LEU A 189 -27.33 3.92 6.64
N GLU A 190 -27.11 2.67 7.06
CA GLU A 190 -25.87 1.94 6.90
C GLU A 190 -25.48 1.69 5.43
N TYR A 191 -26.47 1.56 4.52
CA TYR A 191 -26.22 1.49 3.08
C TYR A 191 -25.58 2.79 2.58
N TRP A 192 -26.13 3.95 2.96
CA TRP A 192 -25.62 5.26 2.53
C TRP A 192 -24.30 5.63 3.23
N LEU A 193 -24.14 5.30 4.50
CA LEU A 193 -22.88 5.51 5.23
C LEU A 193 -21.69 4.69 4.68
N THR A 194 -21.93 3.70 3.82
CA THR A 194 -20.90 2.86 3.20
C THR A 194 -20.67 3.12 1.71
N GLU A 195 -21.37 4.08 1.08
CA GLU A 195 -21.20 4.42 -0.35
C GLU A 195 -19.73 4.68 -0.70
N HIS A 196 -19.06 5.52 0.10
CA HIS A 196 -17.66 5.95 -0.08
C HIS A 196 -16.61 4.82 0.06
N LEU A 197 -17.03 3.60 0.41
CA LEU A 197 -16.16 2.44 0.57
C LEU A 197 -16.38 1.35 -0.49
N ARG A 198 -17.43 1.41 -1.32
CA ARG A 198 -17.89 0.23 -2.08
C ARG A 198 -16.86 -0.29 -3.09
N LEU A 199 -16.38 0.54 -4.01
CA LEU A 199 -15.46 0.08 -5.06
C LEU A 199 -14.10 -0.38 -4.48
N ASN A 200 -13.60 0.28 -3.45
CA ASN A 200 -12.39 -0.15 -2.73
C ASN A 200 -12.62 -1.45 -1.94
N GLY A 201 -13.76 -1.57 -1.25
CA GLY A 201 -14.14 -2.78 -0.50
C GLY A 201 -14.41 -3.98 -1.38
N LEU A 202 -14.86 -3.76 -2.61
CA LEU A 202 -15.00 -4.77 -3.65
C LEU A 202 -13.62 -5.27 -4.11
N TYR A 203 -12.66 -4.37 -4.34
CA TYR A 203 -11.26 -4.73 -4.60
C TYR A 203 -10.64 -5.52 -3.43
N TRP A 204 -10.81 -5.04 -2.19
CA TRP A 204 -10.29 -5.73 -0.99
C TRP A 204 -10.90 -7.12 -0.82
N GLY A 205 -12.22 -7.25 -0.97
CA GLY A 205 -12.94 -8.53 -0.89
C GLY A 205 -12.53 -9.50 -2.00
N LEU A 206 -12.50 -9.05 -3.26
CA LEU A 206 -12.11 -9.87 -4.41
C LEU A 206 -10.65 -10.35 -4.29
N THR A 207 -9.72 -9.47 -3.95
CA THR A 207 -8.32 -9.83 -3.70
C THR A 207 -8.18 -10.86 -2.59
N ALA A 208 -8.89 -10.67 -1.46
CA ALA A 208 -8.88 -11.63 -0.36
C ALA A 208 -9.39 -13.01 -0.78
N LEU A 209 -10.48 -13.07 -1.56
CA LEU A 209 -11.07 -14.31 -2.07
C LEU A 209 -10.14 -15.03 -3.06
N HIS A 210 -9.50 -14.30 -3.97
CA HIS A 210 -8.50 -14.87 -4.88
C HIS A 210 -7.27 -15.39 -4.11
N LEU A 211 -6.77 -14.67 -3.10
CA LEU A 211 -5.64 -15.13 -2.28
C LEU A 211 -5.97 -16.34 -1.40
N LEU A 212 -7.25 -16.56 -1.07
CA LEU A 212 -7.76 -17.76 -0.40
C LEU A 212 -8.02 -18.94 -1.36
N GLY A 213 -7.88 -18.75 -2.68
CA GLY A 213 -8.14 -19.77 -3.70
C GLY A 213 -9.61 -19.93 -4.11
N HIS A 214 -10.45 -18.91 -3.92
CA HIS A 214 -11.89 -18.92 -4.28
C HIS A 214 -12.25 -17.75 -5.21
N PRO A 215 -11.70 -17.71 -6.45
CA PRO A 215 -12.00 -16.61 -7.40
C PRO A 215 -13.48 -16.54 -7.76
N ASP A 216 -14.14 -17.68 -7.92
CA ASP A 216 -15.56 -17.78 -8.33
C ASP A 216 -16.57 -17.48 -7.19
N ALA A 217 -16.11 -16.98 -6.04
CA ALA A 217 -16.95 -16.70 -4.88
C ALA A 217 -17.82 -15.43 -5.02
N LEU A 218 -17.55 -14.58 -6.02
CA LEU A 218 -18.39 -13.46 -6.43
C LEU A 218 -18.84 -13.63 -7.89
N PRO A 219 -20.09 -13.28 -8.24
CA PRO A 219 -20.55 -13.33 -9.63
C PRO A 219 -19.81 -12.30 -10.50
N ARG A 220 -18.85 -12.78 -11.31
CA ARG A 220 -17.94 -11.98 -12.14
C ARG A 220 -18.65 -10.85 -12.90
N ASP A 221 -19.76 -11.17 -13.56
CA ASP A 221 -20.44 -10.23 -14.45
C ASP A 221 -21.13 -9.11 -13.66
N GLU A 222 -21.70 -9.40 -12.49
CA GLU A 222 -22.26 -8.38 -11.57
C GLU A 222 -21.17 -7.49 -10.98
N VAL A 223 -19.97 -8.05 -10.71
CA VAL A 223 -18.79 -7.29 -10.28
C VAL A 223 -18.32 -6.34 -11.39
N LEU A 224 -18.24 -6.83 -12.63
CA LEU A 224 -17.85 -6.02 -13.80
C LEU A 224 -18.89 -4.93 -14.11
N ASP A 225 -20.19 -5.26 -14.07
CA ASP A 225 -21.28 -4.30 -14.24
C ASP A 225 -21.21 -3.20 -13.17
N PHE A 226 -20.97 -3.56 -11.90
CA PHE A 226 -20.80 -2.58 -10.82
C PHE A 226 -19.59 -1.67 -11.06
N VAL A 227 -18.42 -2.22 -11.41
CA VAL A 227 -17.21 -1.43 -11.74
C VAL A 227 -17.50 -0.46 -12.88
N CYS A 228 -18.08 -0.93 -13.99
CA CYS A 228 -18.45 -0.08 -15.12
C CYS A 228 -19.43 1.04 -14.73
N SER A 229 -20.39 0.75 -13.84
CA SER A 229 -21.35 1.76 -13.34
C SER A 229 -20.74 2.82 -12.42
N CYS A 230 -19.49 2.63 -11.95
CA CYS A 230 -18.74 3.63 -11.18
C CYS A 230 -17.83 4.52 -12.05
N LEU A 231 -17.79 4.32 -13.38
CA LEU A 231 -17.01 5.16 -14.30
C LEU A 231 -17.64 6.55 -14.44
N HIS A 232 -16.82 7.60 -14.30
CA HIS A 232 -17.22 8.99 -14.41
C HIS A 232 -16.92 9.56 -15.82
N GLU A 233 -17.57 10.67 -16.19
CA GLU A 233 -17.37 11.30 -17.51
C GLU A 233 -15.94 11.84 -17.74
N SER A 234 -15.18 12.08 -16.66
CA SER A 234 -13.75 12.44 -16.71
C SER A 234 -12.82 11.27 -17.08
N GLY A 235 -13.32 10.03 -17.13
CA GLY A 235 -12.54 8.82 -17.39
C GLY A 235 -11.98 8.12 -16.15
N GLY A 236 -12.03 8.75 -14.97
CA GLY A 236 -11.74 8.11 -13.69
C GLY A 236 -12.96 7.38 -13.10
N PHE A 237 -12.78 6.65 -12.01
CA PHE A 237 -13.88 5.99 -11.28
C PHE A 237 -14.16 6.69 -9.94
N GLY A 238 -15.43 6.68 -9.53
CA GLY A 238 -15.89 7.10 -8.21
C GLY A 238 -16.09 5.94 -7.24
N ALA A 239 -16.44 6.22 -5.98
CA ALA A 239 -16.60 5.20 -4.93
C ALA A 239 -17.79 4.25 -5.16
N ALA A 240 -18.83 4.78 -5.79
CA ALA A 240 -20.08 4.15 -6.15
C ALA A 240 -20.69 4.92 -7.35
N PRO A 241 -21.75 4.42 -8.01
CA PRO A 241 -22.34 5.09 -9.18
C PRO A 241 -22.84 6.50 -8.86
N GLY A 242 -22.41 7.49 -9.67
CA GLY A 242 -22.74 8.90 -9.48
C GLY A 242 -21.92 9.64 -8.41
N HIS A 243 -20.81 9.07 -7.94
CA HIS A 243 -19.80 9.76 -7.12
C HIS A 243 -18.66 10.30 -7.99
N ASP A 244 -18.02 11.37 -7.53
CA ASP A 244 -16.91 12.03 -8.22
C ASP A 244 -15.70 11.09 -8.41
N ALA A 245 -14.98 11.29 -9.52
CA ALA A 245 -13.79 10.50 -9.84
C ALA A 245 -12.60 10.82 -8.93
N HIS A 246 -11.93 9.79 -8.42
CA HIS A 246 -10.74 9.96 -7.59
C HIS A 246 -9.74 8.82 -7.80
N MET A 247 -8.45 9.12 -7.68
CA MET A 247 -7.32 8.21 -7.95
C MET A 247 -7.48 6.87 -7.21
N LEU A 248 -7.83 6.88 -5.92
CA LEU A 248 -7.93 5.65 -5.12
C LEU A 248 -8.99 4.66 -5.66
N TYR A 249 -10.16 5.17 -6.08
CA TYR A 249 -11.22 4.31 -6.63
C TYR A 249 -10.88 3.87 -8.06
N THR A 250 -10.22 4.75 -8.83
CA THR A 250 -9.71 4.47 -10.18
C THR A 250 -8.69 3.33 -10.18
N VAL A 251 -7.78 3.32 -9.21
CA VAL A 251 -6.80 2.23 -9.02
C VAL A 251 -7.52 0.93 -8.65
N SER A 252 -8.42 0.94 -7.66
CA SER A 252 -9.23 -0.23 -7.30
C SER A 252 -10.01 -0.80 -8.48
N ALA A 253 -10.58 0.06 -9.34
CA ALA A 253 -11.27 -0.36 -10.56
C ALA A 253 -10.32 -1.10 -11.53
N VAL A 254 -9.16 -0.51 -11.85
CA VAL A 254 -8.15 -1.13 -12.72
C VAL A 254 -7.63 -2.44 -12.14
N GLN A 255 -7.45 -2.53 -10.81
CA GLN A 255 -7.07 -3.77 -10.13
C GLN A 255 -8.19 -4.84 -10.19
N ILE A 256 -9.47 -4.47 -10.10
CA ILE A 256 -10.57 -5.42 -10.30
C ILE A 256 -10.63 -5.88 -11.76
N LEU A 257 -10.56 -4.97 -12.74
CA LEU A 257 -10.54 -5.31 -14.17
C LEU A 257 -9.40 -6.28 -14.52
N ALA A 258 -8.18 -6.00 -14.03
CA ALA A 258 -7.05 -6.91 -14.15
C ALA A 258 -7.32 -8.26 -13.47
N THR A 259 -7.88 -8.28 -12.26
CA THR A 259 -8.17 -9.52 -11.50
C THR A 259 -9.18 -10.43 -12.22
N LEU A 260 -10.23 -9.84 -12.80
CA LEU A 260 -11.27 -10.55 -13.56
C LEU A 260 -10.89 -10.90 -15.01
N ASP A 261 -9.71 -10.44 -15.46
CA ASP A 261 -9.27 -10.48 -16.86
C ASP A 261 -10.20 -9.75 -17.85
N ALA A 262 -10.84 -8.68 -17.37
CA ALA A 262 -11.95 -8.01 -18.04
C ALA A 262 -11.54 -6.76 -18.86
N PHE A 263 -10.25 -6.58 -19.17
CA PHE A 263 -9.80 -5.39 -19.92
C PHE A 263 -10.32 -5.34 -21.36
N GLU A 264 -10.51 -6.48 -22.03
CA GLU A 264 -11.07 -6.51 -23.39
C GLU A 264 -12.58 -6.22 -23.36
N GLU A 265 -13.34 -6.89 -22.48
CA GLU A 265 -14.76 -6.62 -22.24
C GLU A 265 -15.02 -5.16 -21.82
N PHE A 266 -14.10 -4.52 -21.09
CA PHE A 266 -14.21 -3.11 -20.73
C PHE A 266 -14.12 -2.20 -21.96
N GLU A 267 -13.28 -2.49 -22.95
CA GLU A 267 -13.23 -1.75 -24.22
C GLU A 267 -14.49 -1.97 -25.08
N GLU A 268 -15.06 -3.17 -25.08
CA GLU A 268 -16.33 -3.46 -25.77
C GLU A 268 -17.50 -2.67 -25.16
N ARG A 269 -17.50 -2.51 -23.83
CA ARG A 269 -18.51 -1.75 -23.06
C ARG A 269 -18.28 -0.24 -23.12
N VAL A 270 -17.02 0.19 -23.15
CA VAL A 270 -16.56 1.58 -23.09
C VAL A 270 -15.45 1.78 -24.12
N ALA A 271 -15.81 2.27 -25.30
CA ALA A 271 -14.84 2.56 -26.36
C ALA A 271 -13.70 3.48 -25.87
N ASP A 272 -12.45 3.13 -26.18
CA ASP A 272 -11.22 3.78 -25.70
C ASP A 272 -11.09 3.79 -24.16
N GLY A 273 -11.64 2.76 -23.50
CA GLY A 273 -11.80 2.66 -22.05
C GLY A 273 -10.50 2.78 -21.28
N ARG A 274 -9.49 1.95 -21.58
CA ARG A 274 -8.17 2.04 -20.91
C ARG A 274 -7.48 3.37 -21.20
N GLN A 275 -7.64 3.91 -22.42
CA GLN A 275 -7.02 5.18 -22.79
C GLN A 275 -7.66 6.38 -22.07
N LYS A 276 -8.97 6.34 -21.80
CA LYS A 276 -9.69 7.34 -20.98
C LYS A 276 -9.22 7.29 -19.52
N VAL A 277 -9.15 6.10 -18.93
CA VAL A 277 -8.65 5.90 -17.57
C VAL A 277 -7.18 6.34 -17.45
N GLY A 278 -6.35 5.93 -18.41
CA GLY A 278 -4.94 6.34 -18.48
C GLY A 278 -4.76 7.85 -18.64
N LYS A 279 -5.59 8.50 -19.47
CA LYS A 279 -5.59 9.96 -19.61
C LYS A 279 -6.03 10.67 -18.32
N PHE A 280 -7.09 10.21 -17.63
CA PHE A 280 -7.51 10.76 -16.34
C PHE A 280 -6.37 10.72 -15.32
N ILE A 281 -5.65 9.60 -15.24
CA ILE A 281 -4.49 9.44 -14.35
C ILE A 281 -3.35 10.38 -14.75
N ALA A 282 -3.05 10.51 -16.04
CA ALA A 282 -1.98 11.36 -16.54
C ALA A 282 -2.27 12.87 -16.37
N ASP A 283 -3.51 13.30 -16.59
CA ASP A 283 -3.95 14.70 -16.39
C ASP A 283 -3.88 15.14 -14.91
N LEU A 284 -3.82 14.18 -13.96
CA LEU A 284 -3.60 14.44 -12.53
C LEU A 284 -2.11 14.56 -12.15
N GLN A 285 -1.16 14.35 -13.08
CA GLN A 285 0.25 14.61 -12.81
C GLN A 285 0.55 16.12 -12.89
N ASP A 286 1.17 16.65 -11.84
CA ASP A 286 1.74 18.00 -11.84
C ASP A 286 3.04 18.00 -12.68
N PRO A 287 3.09 18.73 -13.80
CA PRO A 287 4.19 18.62 -14.76
C PRO A 287 5.49 19.28 -14.28
N GLU A 288 5.47 20.07 -13.21
CA GLU A 288 6.68 20.71 -12.67
C GLU A 288 7.33 19.85 -11.58
N THR A 289 6.52 19.26 -10.69
CA THR A 289 6.97 18.56 -9.49
C THR A 289 6.95 17.03 -9.60
N GLY A 290 6.27 16.46 -10.59
CA GLY A 290 6.05 15.01 -10.71
C GLY A 290 5.08 14.43 -9.68
N THR A 291 4.48 15.26 -8.82
CA THR A 291 3.42 14.85 -7.88
C THR A 291 2.14 14.48 -8.63
N PHE A 292 1.29 13.65 -8.01
CA PHE A 292 -0.05 13.36 -8.51
C PHE A 292 -1.09 13.92 -7.54
N SER A 293 -2.13 14.52 -8.08
CA SER A 293 -3.34 14.88 -7.35
C SER A 293 -4.25 13.64 -7.19
N GLY A 294 -5.06 13.61 -6.13
CA GLY A 294 -6.12 12.61 -5.97
C GLY A 294 -7.29 12.83 -6.94
N ASP A 295 -7.61 14.09 -7.23
CA ASP A 295 -8.72 14.58 -8.05
C ASP A 295 -8.41 16.01 -8.57
N GLU A 296 -9.42 16.67 -9.15
CA GLU A 296 -9.33 18.06 -9.62
C GLU A 296 -9.16 19.11 -8.50
N TRP A 297 -9.39 18.74 -7.23
CA TRP A 297 -9.28 19.64 -6.07
C TRP A 297 -7.87 19.70 -5.49
N GLY A 298 -7.00 18.76 -5.87
CA GLY A 298 -5.55 18.89 -5.72
C GLY A 298 -4.96 18.44 -4.38
N GLU A 299 -5.60 17.52 -3.65
CA GLU A 299 -4.89 16.79 -2.58
C GLU A 299 -3.70 16.03 -3.21
N ARG A 300 -2.49 16.14 -2.65
CA ARG A 300 -1.28 15.46 -3.15
C ARG A 300 -0.62 14.63 -2.06
N ASP A 301 -0.30 13.39 -2.40
CA ASP A 301 0.29 12.40 -1.50
C ASP A 301 0.98 11.30 -2.33
N THR A 302 2.03 10.66 -1.81
CA THR A 302 2.71 9.56 -2.53
C THR A 302 1.78 8.36 -2.79
N ARG A 303 0.68 8.22 -2.03
CA ARG A 303 -0.47 7.34 -2.33
C ARG A 303 -0.96 7.46 -3.77
N PHE A 304 -1.11 8.69 -4.26
CA PHE A 304 -1.66 8.95 -5.59
C PHE A 304 -0.62 8.74 -6.68
N LEU A 305 0.65 9.03 -6.39
CA LEU A 305 1.78 8.75 -7.29
C LEU A 305 1.99 7.24 -7.48
N TYR A 306 2.03 6.47 -6.40
CA TYR A 306 2.06 5.00 -6.46
C TYR A 306 0.81 4.46 -7.17
N GLY A 307 -0.38 5.00 -6.84
CA GLY A 307 -1.64 4.60 -7.46
C GLY A 307 -1.62 4.78 -8.98
N ALA A 308 -1.24 5.97 -9.45
CA ALA A 308 -1.08 6.28 -10.86
C ALA A 308 -0.15 5.28 -11.57
N MET A 309 1.04 5.04 -11.00
CA MET A 309 2.02 4.13 -11.56
C MET A 309 1.55 2.66 -11.55
N ASN A 310 0.83 2.22 -10.52
CA ASN A 310 0.22 0.88 -10.42
C ASN A 310 -0.84 0.68 -11.51
N ALA A 311 -1.80 1.60 -11.62
CA ALA A 311 -2.89 1.47 -12.60
C ALA A 311 -2.38 1.60 -14.05
N LEU A 312 -1.49 2.55 -14.34
CA LEU A 312 -0.91 2.70 -15.66
C LEU A 312 -0.03 1.49 -16.04
N SER A 313 0.75 0.91 -15.12
CA SER A 313 1.56 -0.26 -15.44
C SER A 313 0.73 -1.51 -15.70
N LEU A 314 -0.37 -1.73 -14.96
CA LEU A 314 -1.31 -2.83 -15.19
C LEU A 314 -2.05 -2.72 -16.55
N MET A 315 -2.24 -1.49 -17.06
CA MET A 315 -2.83 -1.24 -18.39
C MET A 315 -1.79 -1.16 -19.53
N GLY A 316 -0.49 -1.11 -19.21
CA GLY A 316 0.58 -0.93 -20.20
C GLY A 316 0.77 0.51 -20.71
N LEU A 317 0.36 1.51 -19.92
CA LEU A 317 0.25 2.93 -20.30
C LEU A 317 1.17 3.87 -19.49
N LEU A 318 2.31 3.38 -18.98
CA LEU A 318 3.27 4.19 -18.21
C LEU A 318 3.92 5.32 -19.02
N ASP A 319 3.88 5.24 -20.35
CA ASP A 319 4.38 6.26 -21.29
C ASP A 319 3.54 7.54 -21.31
N LEU A 320 2.33 7.52 -20.71
CA LEU A 320 1.47 8.70 -20.57
C LEU A 320 1.95 9.70 -19.51
N ILE A 321 2.95 9.35 -18.67
CA ILE A 321 3.41 10.17 -17.54
C ILE A 321 4.94 10.39 -17.52
N ASP A 322 5.38 11.47 -16.89
CA ASP A 322 6.80 11.70 -16.59
C ASP A 322 7.21 10.86 -15.36
N VAL A 323 7.61 9.61 -15.63
CA VAL A 323 8.06 8.65 -14.61
C VAL A 323 9.32 9.14 -13.89
N GLU A 324 10.23 9.85 -14.55
CA GLU A 324 11.48 10.30 -13.93
C GLU A 324 11.24 11.48 -12.98
N LYS A 325 10.31 12.40 -13.27
CA LYS A 325 9.86 13.39 -12.27
C LYS A 325 9.13 12.76 -11.10
N ALA A 326 8.31 11.73 -11.32
CA ALA A 326 7.68 10.98 -10.23
C ALA A 326 8.75 10.30 -9.32
N VAL A 327 9.77 9.69 -9.92
CA VAL A 327 10.93 9.13 -9.21
C VAL A 327 11.70 10.20 -8.43
N GLN A 328 11.94 11.36 -9.01
CA GLN A 328 12.62 12.49 -8.34
C GLN A 328 11.81 13.01 -7.14
N HIS A 329 10.48 13.10 -7.27
CA HIS A 329 9.63 13.44 -6.14
C HIS A 329 9.73 12.40 -5.02
N VAL A 330 9.59 11.11 -5.34
CA VAL A 330 9.71 10.02 -4.36
C VAL A 330 11.08 10.04 -3.67
N HIS A 331 12.17 10.26 -4.40
CA HIS A 331 13.50 10.39 -3.81
C HIS A 331 13.60 11.59 -2.84
N SER A 332 12.94 12.71 -3.14
CA SER A 332 12.86 13.87 -2.23
C SER A 332 11.99 13.64 -0.97
N CYS A 333 11.17 12.58 -0.94
CA CYS A 333 10.40 12.15 0.24
C CYS A 333 11.19 11.25 1.21
N ALA A 334 12.44 10.88 0.87
CA ALA A 334 13.29 10.05 1.72
C ALA A 334 13.83 10.83 2.94
N ASN A 335 13.69 10.26 4.13
CA ASN A 335 14.07 10.90 5.39
C ASN A 335 15.44 10.47 5.92
N PHE A 336 15.95 11.23 6.89
CA PHE A 336 17.23 10.96 7.56
C PHE A 336 17.28 9.60 8.29
N ASP A 337 16.13 8.98 8.58
CA ASP A 337 15.99 7.67 9.21
C ASP A 337 15.88 6.51 8.20
N GLY A 338 15.87 6.81 6.90
CA GLY A 338 15.72 5.84 5.80
C GLY A 338 14.26 5.58 5.39
N GLY A 339 13.28 6.04 6.16
CA GLY A 339 11.86 5.95 5.82
C GLY A 339 11.40 7.01 4.83
N TYR A 340 10.12 6.98 4.48
CA TYR A 340 9.47 7.94 3.57
C TYR A 340 8.19 8.52 4.20
N GLY A 341 7.96 9.81 3.98
CA GLY A 341 6.74 10.52 4.40
C GLY A 341 5.75 10.77 3.26
N THR A 342 4.62 11.43 3.56
CA THR A 342 3.59 11.85 2.58
C THR A 342 4.10 12.83 1.52
N SER A 343 5.19 13.53 1.85
CA SER A 343 5.81 14.62 1.11
C SER A 343 7.20 14.92 1.72
N PRO A 344 8.07 15.71 1.07
CA PRO A 344 9.42 16.00 1.56
C PRO A 344 9.43 16.58 2.99
N GLY A 345 10.12 15.90 3.90
CA GLY A 345 10.22 16.28 5.32
C GLY A 345 9.01 15.91 6.20
N ALA A 346 8.02 15.20 5.68
CA ALA A 346 6.94 14.62 6.49
C ALA A 346 7.42 13.38 7.29
N GLU A 347 6.74 13.05 8.40
CA GLU A 347 7.10 11.91 9.26
C GLU A 347 7.12 10.58 8.51
N SER A 348 8.19 9.79 8.67
CA SER A 348 8.33 8.46 8.07
C SER A 348 7.21 7.52 8.51
N HIS A 349 6.50 6.91 7.55
CA HIS A 349 5.33 6.07 7.80
C HIS A 349 5.37 4.79 6.97
N SER A 350 5.15 3.61 7.57
CA SER A 350 5.27 2.32 6.86
C SER A 350 4.37 2.22 5.61
N GLY A 351 3.18 2.84 5.64
CA GLY A 351 2.31 2.94 4.45
C GLY A 351 2.81 3.88 3.35
N GLN A 352 3.60 4.90 3.71
CA GLN A 352 4.25 5.84 2.76
C GLN A 352 5.59 5.29 2.25
N VAL A 353 6.26 4.44 3.04
CA VAL A 353 7.35 3.59 2.56
C VAL A 353 6.83 2.64 1.48
N PHE A 354 5.70 1.95 1.70
CA PHE A 354 5.14 1.04 0.70
C PHE A 354 4.88 1.72 -0.64
N THR A 355 4.23 2.88 -0.65
CA THR A 355 3.93 3.62 -1.88
C THR A 355 5.21 4.11 -2.56
N CYS A 356 6.16 4.67 -1.82
CA CYS A 356 7.45 5.12 -2.36
C CYS A 356 8.30 3.97 -2.94
N VAL A 357 8.48 2.87 -2.19
CA VAL A 357 9.23 1.69 -2.64
C VAL A 357 8.50 0.97 -3.77
N GLY A 358 7.17 0.92 -3.75
CA GLY A 358 6.34 0.40 -4.84
C GLY A 358 6.53 1.18 -6.14
N ALA A 359 6.43 2.51 -6.09
CA ALA A 359 6.67 3.39 -7.23
C ALA A 359 8.10 3.23 -7.80
N LEU A 360 9.12 3.19 -6.93
CA LEU A 360 10.51 2.93 -7.34
C LEU A 360 10.68 1.52 -7.92
N THR A 361 9.96 0.51 -7.43
CA THR A 361 10.00 -0.85 -7.99
C THR A 361 9.35 -0.93 -9.37
N ILE A 362 8.23 -0.22 -9.59
CA ILE A 362 7.59 -0.09 -10.90
C ILE A 362 8.51 0.63 -11.90
N ALA A 363 9.20 1.69 -11.46
CA ALA A 363 10.20 2.40 -12.28
C ALA A 363 11.52 1.63 -12.51
N GLY A 364 11.76 0.53 -11.81
CA GLY A 364 13.07 -0.14 -11.79
C GLY A 364 14.18 0.66 -11.08
N ARG A 365 13.82 1.63 -10.24
CA ARG A 365 14.70 2.61 -9.57
C ARG A 365 14.99 2.31 -8.09
N LEU A 366 15.05 1.03 -7.72
CA LEU A 366 15.46 0.59 -6.37
C LEU A 366 16.95 0.86 -6.05
N ASP A 367 17.73 1.37 -7.01
CA ASP A 367 19.07 1.93 -6.80
C ASP A 367 19.06 3.19 -5.90
N LEU A 368 17.94 3.92 -5.86
CA LEU A 368 17.78 5.15 -5.08
C LEU A 368 17.44 4.94 -3.59
N VAL A 369 17.33 3.69 -3.14
CA VAL A 369 16.91 3.33 -1.77
C VAL A 369 18.12 2.90 -0.95
N ASP A 370 18.31 3.47 0.24
CA ASP A 370 19.23 2.94 1.25
C ASP A 370 18.61 1.67 1.88
N GLN A 371 18.77 0.54 1.20
CA GLN A 371 18.04 -0.69 1.48
C GLN A 371 18.37 -1.28 2.85
N GLU A 372 19.61 -1.13 3.34
CA GLU A 372 20.02 -1.60 4.66
C GLU A 372 19.37 -0.76 5.77
N LYS A 373 19.43 0.57 5.64
CA LYS A 373 18.89 1.50 6.62
C LYS A 373 17.36 1.46 6.67
N LEU A 374 16.71 1.43 5.51
CA LEU A 374 15.26 1.25 5.44
C LEU A 374 14.84 -0.14 5.94
N GLY A 375 15.59 -1.19 5.62
CA GLY A 375 15.37 -2.54 6.15
C GLY A 375 15.44 -2.58 7.68
N ALA A 376 16.40 -1.85 8.27
CA ALA A 376 16.50 -1.71 9.73
C ALA A 376 15.28 -0.97 10.30
N TRP A 377 14.94 0.20 9.74
CA TRP A 377 13.77 0.99 10.12
C TRP A 377 12.46 0.18 10.08
N LEU A 378 12.29 -0.65 9.04
CA LEU A 378 11.14 -1.54 8.87
C LEU A 378 11.15 -2.70 9.85
N SER A 379 12.31 -3.29 10.15
CA SER A 379 12.43 -4.38 11.15
C SER A 379 12.07 -3.89 12.56
N GLU A 380 12.44 -2.65 12.91
CA GLU A 380 12.06 -1.98 14.15
C GLU A 380 10.57 -1.59 14.24
N ARG A 381 9.73 -2.00 13.28
CA ARG A 381 8.26 -1.89 13.40
C ARG A 381 7.64 -3.10 14.09
N GLN A 382 8.37 -4.21 14.27
CA GLN A 382 7.80 -5.40 14.92
C GLN A 382 7.82 -5.27 16.45
N LEU A 383 6.63 -5.31 17.06
CA LEU A 383 6.44 -5.23 18.50
C LEU A 383 6.56 -6.60 19.17
N LYS A 384 6.66 -6.59 20.50
CA LYS A 384 6.92 -7.80 21.32
C LYS A 384 5.86 -8.90 21.19
N ASN A 385 4.63 -8.56 20.77
CA ASN A 385 3.54 -9.50 20.49
C ASN A 385 3.52 -10.02 19.04
N GLY A 386 4.45 -9.59 18.19
CA GLY A 386 4.58 -10.04 16.80
C GLY A 386 3.97 -9.13 15.75
N GLY A 387 3.03 -8.27 16.15
CA GLY A 387 2.39 -7.29 15.26
C GLY A 387 3.34 -6.18 14.83
N LEU A 388 2.98 -5.51 13.73
CA LEU A 388 3.76 -4.45 13.10
C LEU A 388 3.07 -3.10 13.26
N ASN A 389 3.83 -2.02 13.41
CA ASN A 389 3.30 -0.66 13.51
C ASN A 389 3.67 0.25 12.31
N GLY A 390 2.91 1.33 12.15
CA GLY A 390 3.13 2.32 11.08
C GLY A 390 4.26 3.31 11.35
N ARG A 391 4.65 3.47 12.62
CA ARG A 391 5.57 4.50 13.14
C ARG A 391 6.16 4.08 14.49
N PRO A 392 7.35 4.57 14.86
CA PRO A 392 7.86 4.48 16.23
C PRO A 392 6.84 4.93 17.30
N GLU A 393 6.90 4.31 18.48
CA GLU A 393 6.01 4.59 19.62
C GLU A 393 4.49 4.55 19.32
N LYS A 394 4.06 3.83 18.27
CA LYS A 394 2.65 3.50 18.00
C LYS A 394 2.36 2.03 18.28
N LYS A 395 1.07 1.73 18.47
CA LYS A 395 0.56 0.36 18.50
C LYS A 395 0.74 -0.35 17.17
N GLU A 396 0.81 -1.67 17.26
CA GLU A 396 0.59 -2.61 16.20
C GLU A 396 -0.82 -2.51 15.58
N ASP A 397 -0.94 -2.98 14.34
CA ASP A 397 -2.16 -3.01 13.53
C ASP A 397 -1.95 -4.02 12.38
N VAL A 398 -2.95 -4.87 12.09
CA VAL A 398 -2.87 -5.93 11.08
C VAL A 398 -2.54 -5.41 9.68
N CYS A 399 -2.95 -4.19 9.29
CA CYS A 399 -2.68 -3.70 7.94
C CYS A 399 -1.16 -3.49 7.68
N TYR A 400 -0.34 -3.25 8.71
CA TYR A 400 1.12 -3.20 8.55
C TYR A 400 1.76 -4.57 8.27
N SER A 401 1.03 -5.67 8.51
CA SER A 401 1.37 -7.01 7.99
C SER A 401 1.40 -7.05 6.47
N TRP A 402 0.73 -6.10 5.79
CA TRP A 402 1.01 -5.77 4.41
C TRP A 402 2.10 -4.70 4.32
N TRP A 403 1.84 -3.45 4.73
CA TRP A 403 2.67 -2.29 4.36
C TRP A 403 4.17 -2.42 4.70
N VAL A 404 4.53 -3.05 5.83
CA VAL A 404 5.93 -3.31 6.17
C VAL A 404 6.47 -4.51 5.41
N MET A 405 5.70 -5.60 5.32
CA MET A 405 6.14 -6.86 4.72
C MET A 405 6.30 -6.78 3.20
N SER A 406 5.42 -6.06 2.49
CA SER A 406 5.54 -5.82 1.06
C SER A 406 6.77 -4.96 0.73
N SER A 407 7.01 -3.92 1.53
CA SER A 407 8.26 -3.13 1.48
C SER A 407 9.49 -4.02 1.72
N MET A 408 9.46 -4.87 2.75
CA MET A 408 10.54 -5.83 3.03
C MET A 408 10.69 -6.92 1.95
N ALA A 409 9.63 -7.26 1.22
CA ALA A 409 9.68 -8.19 0.10
C ALA A 409 10.34 -7.57 -1.13
N MET A 410 9.99 -6.33 -1.48
CA MET A 410 10.63 -5.57 -2.56
C MET A 410 12.14 -5.35 -2.29
N LEU A 411 12.54 -5.27 -1.01
CA LEU A 411 13.94 -5.19 -0.58
C LEU A 411 14.62 -6.54 -0.31
N ASN A 412 13.95 -7.68 -0.55
CA ASN A 412 14.43 -9.04 -0.23
C ASN A 412 14.87 -9.26 1.24
N LYS A 413 14.27 -8.52 2.18
CA LYS A 413 14.57 -8.50 3.63
C LYS A 413 13.46 -9.08 4.53
N LEU A 414 12.48 -9.80 3.96
CA LEU A 414 11.45 -10.54 4.72
C LEU A 414 12.02 -11.38 5.87
N HIS A 415 13.22 -11.94 5.68
CA HIS A 415 13.93 -12.77 6.67
C HIS A 415 14.43 -12.01 7.91
N TRP A 416 14.24 -10.68 8.00
CA TRP A 416 14.57 -9.86 9.17
C TRP A 416 13.40 -9.76 10.17
N ILE A 417 12.20 -10.21 9.80
CA ILE A 417 11.00 -10.20 10.63
C ILE A 417 10.79 -11.58 11.28
N ASP A 418 10.36 -11.62 12.55
CA ASP A 418 9.89 -12.85 13.17
C ASP A 418 8.51 -13.23 12.59
N GLY A 419 8.55 -13.95 11.47
CA GLY A 419 7.37 -14.41 10.75
C GLY A 419 6.49 -15.37 11.55
N GLN A 420 7.04 -16.07 12.56
CA GLN A 420 6.24 -16.94 13.42
C GLN A 420 5.38 -16.13 14.39
N LYS A 421 5.95 -15.11 15.04
CA LYS A 421 5.18 -14.19 15.88
C LYS A 421 4.18 -13.36 15.05
N LEU A 422 4.56 -12.91 13.86
CA LEU A 422 3.65 -12.16 12.99
C LEU A 422 2.46 -13.04 12.52
N THR A 423 2.71 -14.28 12.14
CA THR A 423 1.64 -15.26 11.83
C THR A 423 0.68 -15.42 13.03
N GLN A 424 1.23 -15.55 14.25
CA GLN A 424 0.43 -15.69 15.47
C GLN A 424 -0.39 -14.43 15.76
N PHE A 425 0.16 -13.23 15.53
CA PHE A 425 -0.57 -11.97 15.70
C PHE A 425 -1.74 -11.86 14.73
N ILE A 426 -1.52 -12.06 13.42
CA ILE A 426 -2.59 -11.95 12.40
C ILE A 426 -3.73 -12.92 12.71
N LEU A 427 -3.41 -14.17 13.07
CA LEU A 427 -4.42 -15.19 13.41
C LEU A 427 -5.15 -14.93 14.75
N GLN A 428 -4.61 -14.10 15.64
CA GLN A 428 -5.32 -13.65 16.84
C GLN A 428 -6.33 -12.53 16.55
N CYS A 429 -6.21 -11.85 15.41
CA CYS A 429 -7.15 -10.80 14.97
C CYS A 429 -8.33 -11.36 14.15
N GLN A 430 -8.48 -12.68 14.07
CA GLN A 430 -9.53 -13.36 13.31
C GLN A 430 -10.81 -13.51 14.14
N ASP A 431 -11.98 -13.25 13.54
CA ASP A 431 -13.26 -13.66 14.11
C ASP A 431 -13.47 -15.18 13.89
N PRO A 432 -13.58 -16.01 14.95
CA PRO A 432 -13.72 -17.45 14.83
C PRO A 432 -15.13 -17.92 14.46
N GLU A 433 -16.15 -17.06 14.59
CA GLU A 433 -17.56 -17.37 14.33
C GLU A 433 -18.03 -16.86 12.96
N LEU A 434 -17.71 -15.60 12.64
CA LEU A 434 -18.16 -14.89 11.44
C LEU A 434 -17.11 -14.83 10.32
N GLY A 435 -15.82 -14.98 10.66
CA GLY A 435 -14.71 -14.83 9.71
C GLY A 435 -14.30 -13.37 9.45
N GLY A 436 -13.24 -13.19 8.67
CA GLY A 436 -12.54 -11.90 8.50
C GLY A 436 -11.46 -11.66 9.55
N LEU A 437 -10.70 -10.58 9.37
CA LEU A 437 -9.67 -10.09 10.29
C LEU A 437 -9.96 -8.64 10.70
N ALA A 438 -9.56 -8.27 11.91
CA ALA A 438 -9.65 -6.94 12.49
C ALA A 438 -8.26 -6.28 12.60
N ASP A 439 -8.22 -5.00 12.98
CA ASP A 439 -7.00 -4.24 13.33
C ASP A 439 -6.18 -4.98 14.41
N ARG A 440 -6.83 -5.39 15.52
CA ARG A 440 -6.21 -6.11 16.66
C ARG A 440 -7.13 -7.20 17.23
N PRO A 441 -6.62 -8.09 18.10
CA PRO A 441 -7.43 -9.12 18.75
C PRO A 441 -8.55 -8.51 19.61
N GLY A 442 -9.80 -8.77 19.23
CA GLY A 442 -11.00 -8.24 19.91
C GLY A 442 -11.57 -6.93 19.36
N ASP A 443 -10.93 -6.32 18.36
CA ASP A 443 -11.54 -5.25 17.56
C ASP A 443 -12.53 -5.85 16.53
N MET A 444 -13.39 -5.03 15.90
CA MET A 444 -14.33 -5.50 14.87
C MET A 444 -13.61 -5.81 13.54
N VAL A 445 -14.01 -6.89 12.88
CA VAL A 445 -13.50 -7.27 11.55
C VAL A 445 -14.04 -6.37 10.44
N ASP A 446 -13.21 -6.16 9.40
CA ASP A 446 -13.59 -5.49 8.16
C ASP A 446 -12.81 -6.05 6.95
N VAL A 447 -13.24 -5.67 5.74
CA VAL A 447 -12.64 -6.15 4.48
C VAL A 447 -11.22 -5.62 4.23
N PHE A 448 -10.84 -4.46 4.80
CA PHE A 448 -9.53 -3.83 4.65
C PHE A 448 -8.47 -4.59 5.45
N HIS A 449 -8.71 -4.82 6.75
CA HIS A 449 -7.81 -5.62 7.58
C HIS A 449 -7.81 -7.10 7.16
N THR A 450 -8.94 -7.61 6.64
CA THR A 450 -9.01 -8.96 6.04
C THR A 450 -8.05 -9.11 4.86
N VAL A 451 -8.07 -8.22 3.85
CA VAL A 451 -7.18 -8.38 2.69
C VAL A 451 -5.71 -8.21 3.07
N PHE A 452 -5.36 -7.22 3.90
CA PHE A 452 -3.96 -6.95 4.23
C PHE A 452 -3.36 -7.96 5.22
N GLY A 453 -4.16 -8.55 6.11
CA GLY A 453 -3.74 -9.69 6.92
C GLY A 453 -3.54 -10.97 6.09
N ILE A 454 -4.42 -11.27 5.13
CA ILE A 454 -4.27 -12.41 4.21
C ILE A 454 -3.05 -12.21 3.30
N ALA A 455 -2.83 -11.01 2.76
CA ALA A 455 -1.65 -10.69 1.96
C ALA A 455 -0.35 -10.81 2.78
N GLY A 456 -0.34 -10.37 4.05
CA GLY A 456 0.78 -10.59 4.97
C GLY A 456 1.07 -12.07 5.23
N LEU A 457 0.03 -12.90 5.41
CA LEU A 457 0.16 -14.35 5.54
C LEU A 457 0.67 -15.01 4.23
N SER A 458 0.28 -14.49 3.06
CA SER A 458 0.79 -14.97 1.76
C SER A 458 2.27 -14.64 1.57
N LEU A 459 2.74 -13.44 1.95
CA LEU A 459 4.17 -13.10 1.97
C LEU A 459 4.96 -14.01 2.92
N LEU A 460 4.36 -14.43 4.03
CA LEU A 460 4.91 -15.42 4.97
C LEU A 460 4.79 -16.89 4.50
N LYS A 461 4.25 -17.13 3.30
CA LYS A 461 4.00 -18.47 2.72
C LYS A 461 3.13 -19.37 3.61
N TYR A 462 2.11 -18.80 4.25
CA TYR A 462 1.16 -19.56 5.06
C TYR A 462 0.44 -20.62 4.22
N PRO A 463 0.31 -21.89 4.69
CA PRO A 463 -0.23 -22.97 3.87
C PRO A 463 -1.68 -22.74 3.42
N GLY A 464 -1.91 -22.93 2.11
CA GLY A 464 -3.24 -22.82 1.50
C GLY A 464 -3.64 -21.42 1.05
N LEU A 465 -2.69 -20.48 0.97
CA LEU A 465 -2.87 -19.18 0.30
C LEU A 465 -2.11 -19.16 -1.03
N GLU A 466 -2.67 -18.48 -2.02
CA GLU A 466 -1.99 -18.15 -3.27
C GLU A 466 -0.90 -17.09 -3.06
N GLU A 467 0.10 -17.06 -3.94
CA GLU A 467 1.19 -16.09 -3.86
C GLU A 467 0.71 -14.67 -4.23
N VAL A 468 0.89 -13.71 -3.33
CA VAL A 468 0.66 -12.28 -3.58
C VAL A 468 1.91 -11.61 -4.19
N ASP A 469 1.69 -10.72 -5.14
CA ASP A 469 2.71 -9.82 -5.68
C ASP A 469 2.95 -8.64 -4.71
N PRO A 470 4.17 -8.48 -4.15
CA PRO A 470 4.48 -7.45 -3.15
C PRO A 470 4.38 -6.02 -3.68
N VAL A 471 4.42 -5.81 -5.00
CA VAL A 471 4.35 -4.47 -5.61
C VAL A 471 2.90 -4.03 -5.80
N TYR A 472 1.99 -4.96 -6.09
CA TYR A 472 0.60 -4.64 -6.48
C TYR A 472 -0.47 -4.99 -5.45
N CYS A 473 -0.18 -5.84 -4.45
CA CYS A 473 -1.20 -6.42 -3.54
C CYS A 473 -2.26 -7.25 -4.27
N MET A 474 -1.84 -8.04 -5.27
CA MET A 474 -2.71 -8.86 -6.11
C MET A 474 -2.14 -10.27 -6.25
N PRO A 475 -2.92 -11.29 -6.67
CA PRO A 475 -2.36 -12.61 -6.96
C PRO A 475 -1.26 -12.51 -8.03
N MET A 476 -0.13 -13.17 -7.81
CA MET A 476 1.04 -13.20 -8.69
C MET A 476 0.71 -13.74 -10.10
N SER A 477 -0.33 -14.56 -10.21
CA SER A 477 -0.87 -15.05 -11.50
C SER A 477 -1.58 -13.97 -12.32
N VAL A 478 -2.10 -12.91 -11.68
CA VAL A 478 -2.72 -11.76 -12.35
C VAL A 478 -1.63 -10.79 -12.81
N THR A 479 -0.70 -10.41 -11.94
CA THR A 479 0.33 -9.41 -12.29
C THR A 479 1.27 -9.92 -13.39
N LYS A 480 1.66 -11.19 -13.36
CA LYS A 480 2.43 -11.82 -14.46
C LYS A 480 1.71 -11.78 -15.80
N ARG A 481 0.38 -11.97 -15.81
CA ARG A 481 -0.45 -11.90 -17.02
C ARG A 481 -0.53 -10.48 -17.57
N CYS A 482 -0.81 -9.48 -16.73
CA CYS A 482 -0.90 -8.08 -17.16
C CYS A 482 0.45 -7.47 -17.56
N LEU A 483 1.54 -7.87 -16.88
CA LEU A 483 2.87 -7.25 -17.06
C LEU A 483 3.82 -8.05 -17.98
N GLY A 484 3.42 -9.25 -18.43
CA GLY A 484 4.22 -10.12 -19.31
C GLY A 484 5.52 -10.64 -18.69
N LYS A 485 5.48 -11.11 -17.42
CA LYS A 485 6.65 -11.47 -16.60
C LYS A 485 6.61 -12.90 -16.04
#